data_AF-A0A382G415-F1
#
_entry.id   AF-A0A382G415-F1
#
_cell.length_a   1.000
_cell.length_b   1.000
_cell.length_c   1.000
_cell.angle_alpha   90.00
_cell.angle_beta   90.00
_cell.angle_gamma   90.00
#
_symmetry.space_group_name_H-M   'P 1'
#
loop_
_entity.id
_entity.type
_entity.pdbx_description
1 polymer ?
#
loop_
_entity_poly.entity_id
_entity_poly.type
_entity_poly.pdbx_seq_one_letter_code
_entity_poly.pdbx_strand_id
1 'polypeptide(L)' 'ISSVEDALEFLMAGASAVQIGTANYIDPSITMKVIDGLLEYCQKNNLKSLVDLPSLKK' A
#
# COMPACT_ATOMS: atom_id res chain seq x y z
N ILE A 1 4.37 4.69 -7.63
CA ILE A 1 3.28 4.55 -6.64
C ILE A 1 2.43 5.78 -6.71
N SER A 2 1.22 5.58 -7.19
CA SER A 2 0.19 6.60 -7.42
C SER A 2 -1.15 6.25 -6.79
N SER A 3 -1.29 5.02 -6.27
CA SER A 3 -2.51 4.55 -5.61
C SER A 3 -2.22 3.53 -4.50
N VAL A 4 -3.29 3.08 -3.82
CA VAL A 4 -3.25 2.02 -2.79
C VAL A 4 -2.85 0.69 -3.41
N GLU A 5 -3.37 0.39 -4.60
CA GLU A 5 -3.13 -0.86 -5.32
C GLU A 5 -1.64 -1.00 -5.68
N ASP A 6 -1.02 0.07 -6.18
CA ASP A 6 0.43 0.11 -6.41
C ASP A 6 1.18 -0.25 -5.12
N ALA A 7 0.83 0.40 -4.00
CA ALA A 7 1.50 0.17 -2.73
C ALA A 7 1.34 -1.28 -2.25
N LEU A 8 0.15 -1.86 -2.35
CA LEU A 8 -0.11 -3.26 -2.04
C LEU A 8 0.73 -4.20 -2.90
N GLU A 9 0.79 -3.98 -4.21
CA GLU A 9 1.59 -4.83 -5.11
C GLU A 9 3.07 -4.80 -4.77
N PHE A 10 3.64 -3.61 -4.52
CA PHE A 10 5.05 -3.51 -4.11
C PHE A 10 5.32 -4.23 -2.78
N LEU A 11 4.43 -4.09 -1.79
CA LEU A 11 4.56 -4.78 -0.51
C LEU A 11 4.44 -6.30 -0.67
N MET A 12 3.46 -6.78 -1.44
CA MET A 12 3.28 -8.22 -1.74
C MET A 12 4.41 -8.80 -2.62
N ALA A 13 5.08 -7.97 -3.40
CA ALA A 13 6.30 -8.32 -4.13
C ALA A 13 7.54 -8.45 -3.21
N GLY A 14 7.41 -8.09 -1.93
CA GLY A 14 8.45 -8.22 -0.92
C GLY A 14 9.16 -6.91 -0.56
N ALA A 15 8.67 -5.75 -1.00
CA ALA A 15 9.21 -4.47 -0.54
C ALA A 15 8.97 -4.29 0.97
N SER A 16 10.01 -3.90 1.71
CA SER A 16 9.86 -3.57 3.14
C SER A 16 9.24 -2.19 3.38
N ALA A 17 9.33 -1.29 2.39
CA ALA A 17 8.79 0.05 2.41
C ALA A 17 8.52 0.55 1.00
N VAL A 18 7.65 1.55 0.88
CA VAL A 18 7.24 2.16 -0.37
C VAL A 18 7.38 3.68 -0.29
N GLN A 19 7.82 4.31 -1.38
CA GLN A 19 7.94 5.76 -1.49
C GLN A 19 6.94 6.32 -2.50
N ILE A 20 6.30 7.44 -2.17
CA ILE A 20 5.44 8.19 -3.07
C ILE A 20 6.16 9.49 -3.49
N GLY A 21 6.52 9.58 -4.77
CA GLY A 21 7.26 10.70 -5.35
C GLY A 21 6.36 11.62 -6.17
N THR A 22 6.29 11.40 -7.48
CA THR A 22 5.55 12.26 -8.42
C THR A 22 4.08 12.46 -8.03
N ALA A 23 3.39 11.44 -7.52
CA ALA A 23 2.00 11.55 -7.11
C ALA A 23 1.80 12.54 -5.95
N ASN A 24 2.77 12.69 -5.04
CA ASN A 24 2.70 13.68 -3.95
C ASN A 24 2.74 15.13 -4.48
N TYR A 25 3.33 15.38 -5.64
CA TYR A 25 3.32 16.72 -6.26
C TYR A 25 1.97 17.07 -6.90
N ILE A 26 1.25 16.05 -7.40
CA ILE A 26 -0.08 16.23 -8.01
C ILE A 26 -1.14 16.33 -6.91
N ASP A 27 -1.04 15.47 -5.91
CA ASP A 27 -1.93 15.42 -4.76
C ASP A 27 -1.11 15.24 -3.48
N PRO A 28 -0.86 16.31 -2.70
CA PRO A 28 -0.12 16.22 -1.44
C PRO A 28 -0.79 15.32 -0.39
N SER A 29 -2.10 15.01 -0.54
CA SER A 29 -2.84 14.14 0.38
C SER A 29 -2.75 12.65 0.02
N ILE A 30 -2.15 12.28 -1.12
CA ILE A 30 -2.14 10.91 -1.62
C ILE A 30 -1.51 9.93 -0.63
N THR A 31 -0.52 10.37 0.14
CA THR A 31 0.13 9.52 1.15
C THR A 31 -0.87 9.09 2.23
N MET A 32 -1.74 9.99 2.69
CA MET A 32 -2.78 9.65 3.67
C MET A 32 -3.83 8.73 3.06
N LYS A 33 -4.25 8.99 1.82
CA LYS A 33 -5.20 8.12 1.09
C LYS A 33 -4.66 6.70 0.94
N VAL A 34 -3.36 6.56 0.67
CA VAL A 34 -2.69 5.25 0.60
C VAL A 34 -2.69 4.56 1.96
N ILE A 35 -2.37 5.28 3.05
CA ILE A 35 -2.41 4.73 4.41
C ILE A 35 -3.83 4.23 4.76
N ASP A 36 -4.85 5.03 4.51
CA ASP A 36 -6.25 4.67 4.81
C ASP A 36 -6.70 3.45 4.01
N GLY A 37 -6.36 3.39 2.72
CA GLY A 37 -6.67 2.24 1.88
C GLY A 37 -5.93 0.96 2.28
N LEU A 38 -4.67 1.07 2.71
CA LEU A 38 -3.92 -0.06 3.28
C LEU A 38 -4.56 -0.58 4.57
N LEU A 39 -4.99 0.33 5.45
CA LEU A 39 -5.70 -0.03 6.69
C LEU A 39 -7.03 -0.73 6.38
N GLU A 40 -7.83 -0.19 5.46
CA GLU A 40 -9.06 -0.83 5.00
C GLU A 40 -8.80 -2.22 4.42
N TYR A 41 -7.75 -2.38 3.62
CA TYR A 41 -7.39 -3.67 3.06
C TYR A 41 -7.08 -4.68 4.17
N CYS A 42 -6.29 -4.30 5.17
CA CYS A 42 -6.01 -5.16 6.32
C CYS A 42 -7.28 -5.55 7.07
N GLN A 43 -8.18 -4.60 7.33
CA GLN A 43 -9.45 -4.86 8.02
C GLN A 43 -10.34 -5.82 7.23
N LYS A 44 -10.52 -5.59 5.93
CA LYS A 44 -11.32 -6.43 5.03
C LYS A 44 -10.80 -7.87 4.95
N ASN A 45 -9.49 -8.06 5.10
CA ASN A 45 -8.83 -9.36 4.99
C ASN A 45 -8.48 -9.98 6.37
N ASN A 46 -8.92 -9.38 7.48
CA ASN A 46 -8.58 -9.81 8.84
C ASN A 46 -7.07 -9.93 9.11
N LEU A 47 -6.27 -9.05 8.49
CA LEU A 47 -4.83 -8.96 8.70
C LEU A 47 -4.53 -8.00 9.86
N LYS A 48 -3.63 -8.39 10.75
CA LYS A 48 -3.23 -7.55 11.89
C LYS A 48 -2.19 -6.51 11.50
N SER A 49 -1.40 -6.81 10.47
CA SER A 49 -0.32 -5.95 10.00
C SER A 49 -0.06 -6.12 8.51
N LEU A 50 0.69 -5.19 7.93
CA LEU A 50 1.17 -5.30 6.54
C LEU A 50 2.18 -6.44 6.34
N VAL A 51 2.77 -6.97 7.42
CA VAL A 51 3.67 -8.14 7.35
C VAL A 51 2.90 -9.42 7.02
N ASP A 52 1.60 -9.45 7.33
CA ASP A 52 0.72 -10.59 7.07
C ASP A 52 0.19 -10.60 5.62
N LEU A 53 0.62 -9.66 4.77
CA LEU A 53 0.20 -9.61 3.38
C LEU A 53 0.62 -10.88 2.62
N PRO A 54 -0.28 -11.48 1.82
CA PRO A 54 0.07 -12.62 0.99
C PRO A 54 1.08 -12.20 -0.07
N SER A 55 2.12 -13.01 -0.28
CA SER A 55 3.04 -12.78 -1.39
C SER A 55 2.33 -12.95 -2.74
N LEU A 56 2.73 -12.16 -3.73
CA LEU A 56 2.25 -12.33 -5.10
C LEU A 56 2.51 -13.77 -5.58
N LYS A 57 1.46 -14.45 -6.03
CA LYS A 57 1.59 -15.75 -6.67
C LYS A 57 2.21 -15.54 -8.05
N LYS A 58 3.30 -16.26 -8.34
CA LYS A 58 3.90 -16.34 -9.68
C LYS A 58 3.01 -17.12 -10.64
#